data_AF-A1BG49-F1
#
_entry.id   AF-A1BG49-F1
#
_cell.length_a   1.000
_cell.length_b   1.000
_cell.length_c   1.000
_cell.angle_alpha   90.00
_cell.angle_beta   90.00
_cell.angle_gamma   90.00
#
_symmetry.space_group_name_H-M   'P 1'
#
loop_
_entity.id
_entity.type
_entity.pdbx_description
1 polymer ?
#
loop_
_entity_poly.entity_id
_entity_poly.type
_entity_poly.pdbx_seq_one_letter_code
_entity_poly.pdbx_strand_id
1 'polypeptide(L)'
;MEKTTNELSEFVGKALSNGISRSRINDALQQAGWQSEQIDRALADFAEIDFPIPVPKPRPSLSAREAFFYLLLFATLYISAFNLGTLLFIMIEKAVPDPALTNIPGGWLTYKIRGAVSALIVAFPVFLYLSRKINQELLNTPAGRASGIRRWLTYITLFIASGILIGDMIAILYNLLGGELTLRFMLKVATVATISGTIFLYYLKGLRKEEKTT
;
A
#
# COMPACT_ATOMS: atom_id res chain seq x y z
N MET A 1 -4.06 -25.53 -3.18
CA MET A 1 -5.06 -24.60 -3.77
C MET A 1 -4.75 -24.26 -5.22
N GLU A 2 -3.49 -24.00 -5.60
CA GLU A 2 -3.15 -23.62 -6.99
C GLU A 2 -3.42 -24.74 -8.03
N LYS A 3 -3.23 -26.01 -7.62
CA LYS A 3 -3.45 -27.19 -8.49
C LYS A 3 -4.91 -27.36 -8.92
N THR A 4 -5.86 -27.21 -7.99
CA THR A 4 -7.30 -27.31 -8.26
C THR A 4 -7.82 -26.18 -9.14
N THR A 5 -7.29 -24.96 -8.99
CA THR A 5 -7.66 -23.83 -9.86
C THR A 5 -7.18 -24.05 -11.30
N ASN A 6 -6.01 -24.67 -11.48
CA ASN A 6 -5.47 -24.96 -12.81
C ASN A 6 -6.27 -26.06 -13.53
N GLU A 7 -6.65 -27.13 -12.81
CA GLU A 7 -7.52 -28.20 -13.33
C GLU A 7 -8.90 -27.67 -13.74
N LEU A 8 -9.49 -26.78 -12.92
CA LEU A 8 -10.76 -26.12 -13.23
C LEU A 8 -10.66 -25.27 -14.51
N SER A 9 -9.57 -24.53 -14.67
CA SER A 9 -9.34 -23.68 -15.86
C SER A 9 -9.14 -24.50 -17.12
N GLU A 10 -8.44 -25.63 -17.02
CA GLU A 10 -8.24 -26.56 -18.13
C GLU A 10 -9.56 -27.21 -18.56
N PHE A 11 -10.41 -27.59 -17.59
CA PHE A 11 -11.76 -28.08 -17.87
C PHE A 11 -12.62 -27.03 -18.58
N VAL A 12 -12.65 -25.79 -18.07
CA VAL A 12 -13.42 -24.70 -18.69
C VAL A 12 -12.92 -24.42 -20.12
N GLY A 13 -11.60 -24.39 -20.33
CA GLY A 13 -11.02 -24.22 -21.67
C GLY A 13 -11.46 -25.33 -22.64
N LYS A 14 -11.41 -26.60 -22.21
CA LYS A 14 -11.88 -27.74 -23.01
C LYS A 14 -13.38 -27.69 -23.27
N ALA A 15 -14.19 -27.30 -22.29
CA ALA A 15 -15.63 -27.22 -22.45
C ALA A 15 -16.03 -26.13 -23.46
N LEU A 16 -15.38 -24.96 -23.37
CA LEU A 16 -15.59 -23.86 -24.31
C LEU A 16 -15.11 -24.21 -25.72
N SER A 17 -13.98 -24.92 -25.88
CA SER A 17 -13.50 -25.35 -27.20
C SER A 17 -14.41 -26.39 -27.86
N ASN A 18 -15.19 -27.13 -27.07
CA ASN A 18 -16.22 -28.06 -27.56
C ASN A 18 -17.58 -27.38 -27.82
N GLY A 19 -17.65 -26.04 -27.77
CA GLY A 19 -18.87 -25.29 -28.05
C GLY A 19 -19.93 -25.36 -26.95
N ILE A 20 -19.56 -25.78 -25.73
CA ILE A 20 -20.49 -25.79 -24.59
C ILE A 20 -20.69 -24.35 -24.10
N SER A 21 -21.95 -23.95 -23.93
CA SER A 21 -22.28 -22.61 -23.44
C SER A 21 -21.82 -22.39 -21.99
N ARG A 22 -21.42 -21.16 -21.66
CA ARG A 22 -20.98 -20.78 -20.30
C ARG A 22 -22.01 -21.10 -19.22
N SER A 23 -23.31 -21.00 -19.53
CA SER A 23 -24.40 -21.39 -18.63
C SER A 23 -24.33 -22.87 -18.25
N ARG A 24 -24.18 -23.77 -19.23
CA ARG A 24 -24.09 -25.21 -18.95
C ARG A 24 -22.82 -25.57 -18.18
N ILE A 25 -21.71 -24.88 -18.45
CA ILE A 25 -20.47 -25.06 -17.70
C ILE A 25 -20.67 -24.66 -16.23
N ASN A 26 -21.37 -23.55 -15.98
CA ASN A 26 -21.70 -23.10 -14.63
C ASN A 26 -22.56 -24.13 -13.89
N ASP A 27 -23.65 -24.60 -14.52
CA ASP A 27 -24.56 -25.59 -13.93
C ASP A 27 -23.84 -26.90 -13.58
N ALA A 28 -22.99 -27.40 -14.48
CA ALA A 28 -22.22 -28.63 -14.26
C ALA A 28 -21.21 -28.49 -13.12
N LEU A 29 -20.53 -27.34 -13.02
CA LEU A 29 -19.56 -27.08 -11.95
C LEU A 29 -20.25 -26.86 -10.59
N GLN A 30 -21.42 -26.21 -10.57
CA GLN A 30 -22.22 -26.08 -9.35
C GLN A 30 -22.68 -27.46 -8.84
N GLN A 31 -23.17 -28.33 -9.74
CA GLN A 31 -23.56 -29.70 -9.37
C GLN A 31 -22.38 -30.53 -8.85
N ALA A 32 -21.17 -30.29 -9.37
CA ALA A 32 -19.95 -30.92 -8.87
C ALA A 32 -19.45 -30.33 -7.53
N GLY A 33 -20.15 -29.34 -6.96
CA GLY A 33 -19.86 -28.76 -5.65
C GLY A 33 -18.84 -27.62 -5.65
N TRP A 34 -18.50 -27.05 -6.81
CA TRP A 34 -17.63 -25.87 -6.87
C TRP A 34 -18.35 -24.63 -6.35
N GLN A 35 -17.61 -23.76 -5.67
CA GLN A 35 -18.14 -22.48 -5.19
C GLN A 35 -18.38 -21.53 -6.38
N SER A 36 -19.50 -20.79 -6.38
CA SER A 36 -19.86 -19.89 -7.47
C SER A 36 -18.74 -18.88 -7.80
N GLU A 37 -18.05 -18.36 -6.79
CA GLU A 37 -16.92 -17.44 -6.99
C GLU A 37 -15.74 -18.08 -7.75
N GLN A 38 -15.51 -19.38 -7.57
CA GLN A 38 -14.45 -20.12 -8.28
C GLN A 38 -14.85 -20.37 -9.75
N ILE A 39 -16.13 -20.66 -9.98
CA ILE A 39 -16.69 -20.87 -11.32
C ILE A 39 -16.64 -19.56 -12.12
N ASP A 40 -17.09 -18.45 -11.52
CA ASP A 40 -17.11 -17.14 -12.15
C ASP A 40 -15.69 -16.68 -12.51
N ARG A 41 -14.71 -16.90 -11.62
CA ARG A 41 -13.29 -16.62 -11.92
C ARG A 41 -12.77 -17.46 -13.08
N ALA A 42 -13.05 -18.77 -13.10
CA ALA A 42 -12.56 -19.66 -14.16
C ALA A 42 -13.19 -19.35 -15.52
N LEU A 43 -14.46 -18.94 -15.56
CA LEU A 43 -15.12 -18.47 -16.79
C LEU A 43 -14.58 -17.10 -17.24
N ALA A 44 -14.32 -16.20 -16.28
CA ALA A 44 -13.77 -14.86 -16.55
C ALA A 44 -12.35 -14.89 -17.11
N ASP A 45 -11.59 -15.96 -16.84
CA ASP A 45 -10.26 -16.22 -17.40
C ASP A 45 -10.26 -16.40 -18.92
N PHE A 46 -11.41 -16.55 -19.58
CA PHE A 46 -11.50 -16.62 -21.04
C PHE A 46 -12.26 -15.40 -21.61
N ALA A 47 -11.77 -14.82 -22.71
CA ALA A 47 -12.42 -13.69 -23.37
C ALA A 47 -13.64 -14.14 -24.20
N GLU A 48 -14.69 -13.31 -24.21
CA GLU A 48 -15.85 -13.48 -25.11
C GLU A 48 -15.52 -12.84 -26.45
N ILE A 49 -14.62 -13.48 -27.19
CA ILE A 49 -14.21 -13.06 -28.53
C ILE A 49 -14.65 -14.17 -29.48
N ASP A 50 -15.21 -13.79 -30.62
CA ASP A 50 -15.53 -14.72 -31.71
C ASP A 50 -14.22 -15.21 -32.34
N PHE A 51 -13.65 -16.24 -31.72
CA PHE A 51 -12.44 -16.91 -32.13
C PHE A 51 -12.66 -18.42 -32.02
N PRO A 52 -12.15 -19.24 -32.97
CA PRO A 52 -12.43 -20.67 -33.02
C PRO A 52 -11.99 -21.46 -31.78
N ILE A 53 -11.08 -20.90 -30.97
CA ILE A 53 -10.66 -21.45 -29.69
C ILE A 53 -10.84 -20.43 -28.57
N PRO A 54 -11.11 -20.85 -27.33
CA PRO A 54 -11.25 -19.94 -26.20
C PRO A 54 -9.95 -19.19 -25.94
N VAL A 55 -9.99 -17.85 -25.99
CA VAL A 55 -8.80 -17.00 -25.80
C VAL A 55 -8.59 -16.77 -24.30
N PRO A 56 -7.48 -17.26 -23.70
CA PRO A 56 -7.19 -17.00 -22.29
C PRO A 56 -6.87 -15.52 -22.07
N LYS A 57 -7.45 -14.93 -21.04
CA LYS A 57 -7.10 -13.59 -20.58
C LYS A 57 -5.75 -13.61 -19.86
N PRO A 58 -4.93 -12.55 -19.99
CA PRO A 58 -3.66 -12.46 -19.31
C PRO A 58 -3.83 -12.46 -17.77
N ARG A 59 -3.54 -13.57 -17.09
CA ARG A 59 -3.53 -13.63 -15.61
C ARG A 59 -2.48 -12.66 -15.04
N PRO A 60 -2.79 -11.85 -14.01
CA PRO A 60 -1.78 -11.15 -13.24
C PRO A 60 -0.87 -12.19 -12.56
N SER A 61 0.32 -12.44 -13.10
CA SER A 61 1.33 -13.13 -12.31
C SER A 61 1.83 -12.15 -11.24
N LEU A 62 1.87 -12.60 -9.99
CA LEU A 62 2.56 -11.89 -8.91
C LEU A 62 4.04 -11.83 -9.27
N SER A 63 4.46 -10.76 -9.96
CA SER A 63 5.85 -10.61 -10.33
C SER A 63 6.64 -10.31 -9.05
N ALA A 64 7.52 -11.23 -8.63
CA ALA A 64 8.42 -11.00 -7.49
C ALA A 64 9.20 -9.68 -7.61
N ARG A 65 9.49 -9.27 -8.85
CA ARG A 65 10.08 -7.97 -9.19
C ARG A 65 9.16 -6.80 -8.80
N GLU A 66 7.87 -6.88 -9.09
CA GLU A 66 6.90 -5.86 -8.69
C GLU A 66 6.79 -5.78 -7.17
N ALA A 67 6.67 -6.94 -6.49
CA ALA A 67 6.65 -6.99 -5.03
C ALA A 67 7.89 -6.30 -4.44
N PHE A 68 9.09 -6.60 -4.97
CA PHE A 68 10.33 -5.96 -4.55
C PHE A 68 10.28 -4.43 -4.75
N PHE A 69 9.86 -3.93 -5.91
CA PHE A 69 9.79 -2.50 -6.17
C PHE A 69 8.79 -1.78 -5.24
N TYR A 70 7.62 -2.37 -4.99
CA TYR A 70 6.66 -1.79 -4.05
C TYR A 70 7.15 -1.86 -2.61
N LEU A 71 7.75 -2.97 -2.18
CA LEU A 71 8.36 -3.08 -0.85
C LEU A 71 9.45 -2.02 -0.65
N LEU A 72 10.31 -1.83 -1.66
CA LEU A 72 11.36 -0.81 -1.61
C LEU A 72 10.78 0.61 -1.60
N LEU A 73 9.72 0.87 -2.38
CA LEU A 73 9.01 2.14 -2.36
C LEU A 73 8.48 2.47 -0.96
N PHE A 74 7.75 1.53 -0.34
CA PHE A 74 7.18 1.75 1.00
C PHE A 74 8.25 1.80 2.10
N ALA A 75 9.29 0.97 2.01
CA ALA A 75 10.42 1.02 2.93
C ALA A 75 11.11 2.38 2.90
N THR A 76 11.42 2.88 1.70
CA THR A 76 12.06 4.21 1.54
C THR A 76 11.14 5.35 1.98
N LEU A 77 9.83 5.26 1.70
CA LEU A 77 8.84 6.18 2.24
C LEU A 77 8.87 6.22 3.78
N TYR A 78 8.83 5.07 4.45
CA TYR A 78 8.80 5.01 5.91
C TYR A 78 10.10 5.49 6.54
N ILE A 79 11.24 5.13 5.96
CA ILE A 79 12.55 5.65 6.39
C ILE A 79 12.56 7.18 6.26
N SER A 80 12.09 7.73 5.14
CA SER A 80 12.01 9.18 4.96
C SER A 80 11.05 9.83 5.96
N ALA A 81 9.84 9.30 6.13
CA ALA A 81 8.84 9.85 7.05
C ALA A 81 9.33 9.86 8.50
N PHE A 82 9.95 8.75 8.95
CA PHE A 82 10.47 8.63 10.31
C PHE A 82 11.63 9.59 10.58
N ASN A 83 12.59 9.70 9.65
CA ASN A 83 13.73 10.59 9.81
C ASN A 83 13.34 12.07 9.66
N LEU A 84 12.36 12.39 8.82
CA LEU A 84 11.76 13.72 8.76
C LEU A 84 11.08 14.08 10.09
N GLY A 85 10.26 13.19 10.62
CA GLY A 85 9.62 13.38 11.94
C GLY A 85 10.66 13.58 13.05
N THR A 86 11.75 12.82 13.03
CA THR A 86 12.86 12.97 13.98
C THR A 86 13.49 14.37 13.91
N LEU A 87 13.75 14.89 12.71
CA LEU A 87 14.31 16.24 12.55
C LEU A 87 13.33 17.32 13.01
N LEU A 88 12.04 17.18 12.69
CA LEU A 88 11.01 18.11 13.13
C LEU A 88 10.86 18.10 14.65
N PHE A 89 10.93 16.93 15.29
CA PHE A 89 10.94 16.82 16.75
C PHE A 89 12.13 17.54 17.36
N ILE A 90 13.32 17.37 16.79
CA ILE A 90 14.53 18.08 17.23
C ILE A 90 14.36 19.60 17.07
N MET A 91 13.77 20.06 15.97
CA MET A 91 13.48 21.48 15.75
C MET A 91 12.46 22.03 16.76
N ILE A 92 11.38 21.28 17.04
CA ILE A 92 10.39 21.62 18.06
C ILE A 92 11.04 21.70 19.44
N GLU A 93 11.92 20.75 19.77
CA GLU A 93 12.62 20.73 21.05
C GLU A 93 13.54 21.93 21.23
N LYS A 94 14.17 22.41 20.15
CA LYS A 94 14.98 23.64 20.16
C LYS A 94 14.14 24.91 20.19
N ALA A 95 13.02 24.95 19.47
CA ALA A 95 12.16 26.13 19.38
C ALA A 95 11.34 26.36 20.67
N VAL A 96 10.99 25.27 21.37
CA VAL A 96 10.32 25.30 22.67
C VAL A 96 11.17 24.50 23.67
N PRO A 97 12.20 25.12 24.26
CA PRO A 97 13.04 24.51 25.28
C PRO A 97 12.20 24.18 26.51
N ASP A 98 12.44 23.02 27.10
CA ASP A 98 11.83 22.62 28.35
C ASP A 98 12.80 22.97 29.49
N PRO A 99 12.44 23.91 30.41
CA PRO A 99 13.31 24.32 31.49
C PRO A 99 13.68 23.16 32.45
N ALA A 100 12.86 22.10 32.51
CA ALA A 100 13.15 20.91 33.31
C ALA A 100 14.16 19.94 32.63
N LEU A 101 14.36 20.05 31.32
CA LEU A 101 15.29 19.23 30.53
C LEU A 101 16.53 20.06 30.15
N THR A 102 17.32 20.44 31.14
CA THR A 102 18.38 21.45 30.99
C THR A 102 19.70 20.91 30.38
N ASN A 103 19.82 19.62 30.05
CA ASN A 103 21.07 19.04 29.53
C ASN A 103 20.85 17.86 28.57
N ILE A 104 20.50 18.14 27.31
CA ILE A 104 20.64 17.15 26.23
C ILE A 104 22.11 17.16 25.78
N PRO A 105 22.88 16.05 25.87
CA PRO A 105 24.27 16.02 25.46
C PRO A 105 24.42 16.42 23.99
N GLY A 106 25.21 17.45 23.70
CA GLY A 106 25.39 17.98 22.33
C GLY A 106 25.89 16.93 21.33
N GLY A 107 26.67 15.95 21.79
CA GLY A 107 27.12 14.81 20.98
C GLY A 107 25.98 13.91 20.51
N TRP A 108 25.00 13.62 21.37
CA TRP A 108 23.86 12.78 21.04
C TRP A 108 22.92 13.45 20.04
N LEU A 109 22.69 14.76 20.22
CA LEU A 109 21.90 15.56 19.29
C LEU A 109 22.54 15.61 17.90
N THR A 110 23.86 15.85 17.85
CA THR A 110 24.62 15.88 16.60
C THR A 110 24.60 14.53 15.89
N TYR A 111 24.73 13.43 16.63
CA TYR A 111 24.62 12.07 16.10
C TYR A 111 23.24 11.81 15.48
N LYS A 112 22.15 12.18 16.17
CA LYS A 112 20.78 12.02 15.66
C LYS A 112 20.51 12.84 14.41
N ILE A 113 20.93 14.11 14.38
CA ILE A 113 20.75 14.97 13.20
C ILE A 113 21.51 14.38 12.01
N ARG A 114 22.78 14.00 12.20
CA ARG A 114 23.59 13.39 11.13
C ARG A 114 22.96 12.10 10.62
N GLY A 115 22.48 11.23 11.51
CA GLY A 115 21.79 10.00 11.13
C GLY A 115 20.53 10.26 10.31
N ALA A 116 19.67 11.18 10.78
CA ALA A 116 18.41 11.49 10.11
C ALA A 116 18.63 12.17 8.74
N VAL A 117 19.58 13.09 8.65
CA VAL A 117 19.94 13.76 7.39
C VAL A 117 20.53 12.75 6.40
N SER A 118 21.47 11.90 6.82
CA SER A 118 22.04 10.86 5.95
C SER A 118 20.98 9.91 5.41
N ALA A 119 20.05 9.47 6.27
CA ALA A 119 18.95 8.61 5.85
C ALA A 119 18.04 9.31 4.84
N LEU A 120 17.73 10.60 5.02
CA LEU A 120 16.91 11.36 4.07
C LEU A 120 17.60 11.56 2.73
N ILE A 121 18.89 11.91 2.73
CA ILE A 121 19.68 12.10 1.51
C ILE A 121 19.66 10.85 0.62
N VAL A 122 19.61 9.66 1.21
CA VAL A 122 19.58 8.40 0.47
C VAL A 122 18.15 7.94 0.17
N ALA A 123 17.31 7.80 1.20
CA ALA A 123 16.00 7.18 1.08
C ALA A 123 15.01 8.05 0.27
N PHE A 124 15.05 9.38 0.45
CA PHE A 124 14.06 10.26 -0.17
C PHE A 124 14.20 10.33 -1.70
N PRO A 125 15.40 10.47 -2.30
CA PRO A 125 15.57 10.38 -3.74
C PRO A 125 15.16 9.02 -4.32
N VAL A 126 15.46 7.92 -3.61
CA VAL A 126 15.07 6.56 -4.05
C VAL A 126 13.54 6.43 -4.05
N PHE A 127 12.86 6.92 -3.00
CA PHE A 127 11.41 6.97 -2.94
C PHE A 127 10.81 7.76 -4.12
N LEU A 128 11.33 8.96 -4.40
CA LEU A 128 10.86 9.79 -5.51
C LEU A 128 11.08 9.13 -6.86
N TYR A 129 12.24 8.49 -7.06
CA TYR A 129 12.56 7.77 -8.29
C TYR A 129 11.60 6.60 -8.52
N LEU A 130 11.39 5.75 -7.50
CA LEU A 130 10.47 4.62 -7.57
C LEU A 130 9.03 5.07 -7.78
N SER A 131 8.59 6.10 -7.06
CA SER A 131 7.25 6.68 -7.21
C SER A 131 7.01 7.15 -8.65
N ARG A 132 7.97 7.87 -9.24
CA ARG A 132 7.87 8.32 -10.64
C ARG A 132 7.86 7.16 -11.62
N LYS A 133 8.77 6.20 -11.45
CA LYS A 133 8.88 5.03 -12.33
C LYS A 133 7.58 4.22 -12.35
N ILE A 134 7.05 3.90 -11.17
CA ILE A 134 5.80 3.14 -11.02
C ILE A 134 4.61 3.91 -11.61
N ASN A 135 4.52 5.22 -11.36
CA ASN A 135 3.46 6.05 -11.94
C ASN A 135 3.54 6.15 -13.47
N GLN A 136 4.74 6.15 -14.07
CA GLN A 136 4.91 6.14 -15.52
C GLN A 136 4.51 4.80 -16.15
N GLU A 137 4.87 3.67 -15.53
CA GLU A 137 4.46 2.34 -15.97
C GLU A 137 2.93 2.19 -15.99
N LEU A 138 2.24 2.85 -15.06
CA LEU A 138 0.78 2.89 -14.97
C LEU A 138 0.10 3.66 -16.09
N LEU A 139 0.69 4.74 -16.56
CA LEU A 139 0.11 5.56 -17.65
C LEU A 139 0.23 4.88 -19.02
N ASN A 140 1.24 4.04 -19.20
CA ASN A 140 1.57 3.44 -20.50
C ASN A 140 0.85 2.10 -20.76
N THR A 141 0.10 1.55 -19.80
CA THR A 141 -0.50 0.22 -19.92
C THR A 141 -2.02 0.24 -19.62
N PRO A 142 -2.89 0.39 -20.64
CA PRO A 142 -4.33 0.63 -20.44
C PRO A 142 -5.16 -0.55 -19.88
N ALA A 143 -4.64 -1.79 -19.91
CA ALA A 143 -5.40 -2.99 -19.54
C ALA A 143 -4.62 -4.00 -18.68
N GLY A 144 -3.38 -3.69 -18.30
CA GLY A 144 -2.48 -4.66 -17.69
C GLY A 144 -2.48 -4.61 -16.17
N ARG A 145 -3.48 -5.25 -15.57
CA ARG A 145 -3.42 -5.91 -14.25
C ARG A 145 -3.28 -5.00 -13.04
N ALA A 146 -4.43 -4.77 -12.43
CA ALA A 146 -4.61 -4.54 -11.00
C ALA A 146 -3.66 -5.43 -10.18
N SER A 147 -2.53 -4.85 -9.78
CA SER A 147 -1.56 -5.48 -8.90
C SER A 147 -2.23 -5.69 -7.55
N GLY A 148 -2.69 -6.92 -7.28
CA GLY A 148 -3.16 -7.31 -5.96
C GLY A 148 -2.14 -6.95 -4.88
N ILE A 149 -0.83 -7.01 -5.22
CA ILE A 149 0.29 -6.54 -4.40
C ILE A 149 0.19 -5.04 -4.11
N ARG A 150 0.06 -4.17 -5.12
CA ARG A 150 -0.07 -2.72 -4.90
C ARG A 150 -1.24 -2.42 -3.98
N ARG A 151 -2.42 -2.98 -4.28
CA ARG A 151 -3.64 -2.74 -3.51
C ARG A 151 -3.45 -3.23 -2.07
N TRP A 152 -2.87 -4.41 -1.90
CA TRP A 152 -2.57 -4.99 -0.59
C TRP A 152 -1.56 -4.16 0.21
N LEU A 153 -0.40 -3.77 -0.36
CA LEU A 153 0.57 -2.93 0.33
C LEU A 153 0.01 -1.53 0.62
N THR A 154 -0.78 -0.96 -0.28
CA THR A 154 -1.44 0.33 -0.04
C THR A 154 -2.41 0.24 1.13
N TYR A 155 -3.22 -0.82 1.22
CA TYR A 155 -4.07 -1.05 2.38
C TYR A 155 -3.26 -1.25 3.67
N ILE A 156 -2.12 -1.94 3.63
CA ILE A 156 -1.21 -2.04 4.78
C ILE A 156 -0.72 -0.65 5.21
N THR A 157 -0.29 0.19 4.27
CA THR A 157 0.13 1.57 4.57
C THR A 157 -1.00 2.40 5.16
N LEU A 158 -2.21 2.29 4.60
CA LEU A 158 -3.38 2.97 5.14
C LEU A 158 -3.73 2.48 6.54
N PHE A 159 -3.61 1.18 6.81
CA PHE A 159 -3.81 0.60 8.13
C PHE A 159 -2.79 1.12 9.15
N ILE A 160 -1.50 1.10 8.80
CA ILE A 160 -0.44 1.65 9.66
C ILE A 160 -0.64 3.14 9.92
N ALA A 161 -0.93 3.93 8.88
CA ALA A 161 -1.17 5.36 9.02
C ALA A 161 -2.41 5.65 9.89
N SER A 162 -3.49 4.87 9.73
CA SER A 162 -4.68 4.97 10.57
C SER A 162 -4.36 4.63 12.03
N GLY A 163 -3.58 3.56 12.27
CA GLY A 163 -3.13 3.19 13.62
C GLY A 163 -2.29 4.28 14.29
N ILE A 164 -1.40 4.93 13.53
CA ILE A 164 -0.62 6.07 14.01
C ILE A 164 -1.54 7.24 14.40
N LEU A 165 -2.52 7.60 13.57
CA LEU A 165 -3.47 8.68 13.86
C LEU A 165 -4.34 8.38 15.08
N ILE A 166 -4.78 7.13 15.25
CA ILE A 166 -5.51 6.69 16.44
C ILE A 166 -4.62 6.80 17.68
N GLY A 167 -3.37 6.35 17.60
CA GLY A 167 -2.39 6.48 18.67
C GLY A 167 -2.14 7.94 19.06
N ASP A 168 -2.00 8.84 18.08
CA ASP A 168 -1.86 10.28 18.29
C ASP A 168 -3.09 10.85 19.03
N MET A 169 -4.31 10.46 18.63
CA MET A 169 -5.54 10.88 19.30
C MET A 169 -5.60 10.39 20.75
N ILE A 170 -5.24 9.12 20.99
CA ILE A 170 -5.16 8.56 22.34
C ILE A 170 -4.14 9.33 23.19
N ALA A 171 -2.97 9.64 22.63
CA ALA A 171 -1.94 10.39 23.32
C ALA A 171 -2.43 11.81 23.70
N ILE A 172 -3.16 12.49 22.80
CA ILE A 172 -3.77 13.80 23.11
C ILE A 172 -4.73 13.67 24.29
N LEU A 173 -5.67 12.72 24.22
CA LEU A 173 -6.67 12.55 25.26
C LEU A 173 -6.04 12.18 26.61
N TYR A 174 -5.05 11.29 26.61
CA TYR A 174 -4.32 10.90 27.81
C TYR A 174 -3.66 12.11 28.49
N ASN A 175 -2.91 12.93 27.74
CA ASN A 175 -2.25 14.11 28.30
C ASN A 175 -3.23 15.22 28.67
N LEU A 176 -4.34 15.36 27.94
CA LEU A 176 -5.43 16.28 28.27
C LEU A 176 -6.08 15.93 29.59
N LEU A 177 -6.39 14.65 29.81
CA LEU A 177 -6.99 14.16 31.06
C LEU A 177 -6.01 14.27 32.25
N GLY A 178 -4.71 14.13 32.00
CA GLY A 178 -3.66 14.35 33.00
C GLY A 178 -3.39 15.82 33.32
N GLY A 179 -3.91 16.77 32.54
CA GLY A 179 -3.62 18.20 32.69
C GLY A 179 -2.20 18.61 32.25
N GLU A 180 -1.47 17.72 31.59
CA GLU A 180 -0.05 17.90 31.20
C GLU A 180 0.11 18.31 29.72
N LEU A 181 -0.88 19.02 29.19
CA LEU A 181 -0.91 19.40 27.78
C LEU A 181 0.08 20.53 27.49
N THR A 182 1.31 20.16 27.13
CA THR A 182 2.37 21.11 26.79
C THR A 182 2.30 21.54 25.32
N LEU A 183 2.72 22.79 25.04
CA LEU A 183 2.85 23.28 23.66
C LEU A 183 3.79 22.39 22.83
N ARG A 184 4.86 21.88 23.45
CA ARG A 184 5.80 20.93 22.84
C ARG A 184 5.11 19.64 22.42
N PHE A 185 4.28 19.07 23.29
CA PHE A 185 3.50 17.87 22.98
C PHE A 185 2.55 18.12 21.81
N MET A 186 1.80 19.23 21.83
CA MET A 186 0.91 19.62 20.73
C MET A 186 1.63 19.72 19.37
N LEU A 187 2.81 20.35 19.34
CA LEU A 187 3.61 20.47 18.11
C LEU A 187 4.12 19.11 17.62
N LYS A 188 4.50 18.20 18.52
CA LYS A 188 4.94 16.84 18.17
C LYS A 188 3.79 16.02 17.59
N VAL A 189 2.62 16.06 18.23
CA VAL A 189 1.43 15.36 17.71
C VAL A 189 0.99 15.97 16.38
N ALA A 190 0.94 17.30 16.25
CA ALA A 190 0.60 17.95 14.99
C ALA A 190 1.56 17.54 13.84
N THR A 191 2.84 17.34 14.15
CA THR A 191 3.83 16.86 13.20
C THR A 191 3.53 15.43 12.73
N VAL A 192 3.27 14.51 13.67
CA VAL A 192 2.94 13.11 13.36
C VAL A 192 1.64 13.03 12.58
N ALA A 193 0.60 13.77 13.00
CA ALA A 193 -0.67 13.87 12.31
C ALA A 193 -0.52 14.42 10.88
N THR A 194 0.35 15.43 10.68
CA THR A 194 0.61 16.00 9.35
C THR A 194 1.30 14.99 8.44
N ILE A 195 2.34 14.29 8.93
CA ILE A 195 3.08 13.30 8.13
C ILE A 195 2.17 12.10 7.79
N SER A 196 1.57 11.48 8.81
CA SER A 196 0.70 10.31 8.63
C SER A 196 -0.55 10.66 7.82
N GLY A 197 -1.17 11.81 8.08
CA GLY A 197 -2.32 12.31 7.33
C GLY A 197 -2.00 12.59 5.86
N THR A 198 -0.83 13.17 5.56
CA THR A 198 -0.41 13.41 4.16
C THR A 198 -0.21 12.09 3.42
N ILE A 199 0.47 11.12 4.03
CA ILE A 199 0.67 9.78 3.47
C ILE A 199 -0.70 9.11 3.24
N PHE A 200 -1.56 9.10 4.26
CA PHE A 200 -2.89 8.51 4.20
C PHE A 200 -3.72 9.11 3.06
N LEU A 201 -3.82 10.45 2.99
CA LEU A 201 -4.60 11.14 1.95
C LEU A 201 -4.03 10.91 0.55
N TYR A 202 -2.71 10.89 0.39
CA TYR A 202 -2.06 10.63 -0.89
C TYR A 202 -2.41 9.24 -1.41
N TYR A 203 -2.25 8.20 -0.59
CA TYR A 203 -2.53 6.82 -0.99
C TYR A 203 -4.03 6.52 -1.11
N LEU A 204 -4.88 7.13 -0.28
CA LEU A 204 -6.33 7.01 -0.40
C LEU A 204 -6.85 7.64 -1.70
N LYS A 205 -6.33 8.81 -2.09
CA LYS A 205 -6.67 9.45 -3.38
C LYS A 205 -6.23 8.58 -4.57
N GLY A 206 -5.05 7.97 -4.47
CA GLY A 206 -4.57 7.00 -5.46
C GLY A 206 -5.55 5.83 -5.64
N LEU A 207 -5.95 5.21 -4.52
CA LEU A 207 -6.88 4.07 -4.52
C LEU A 207 -8.25 4.43 -5.11
N ARG A 208 -8.82 5.58 -4.72
CA ARG A 208 -10.13 6.04 -5.24
C ARG A 208 -10.11 6.33 -6.75
N LYS A 209 -8.97 6.75 -7.30
CA LYS A 209 -8.82 6.99 -8.73
C LYS A 209 -8.84 5.67 -9.51
N GLU A 210 -8.28 4.61 -8.95
CA GLU A 210 -8.28 3.27 -9.54
C GLU A 210 -9.69 2.65 -9.55
N GLU A 211 -10.44 2.79 -8.44
CA GLU A 211 -11.81 2.26 -8.33
C GLU A 211 -12.80 2.93 -9.29
N LYS A 212 -12.59 4.20 -9.68
CA LYS A 212 -13.44 4.88 -10.67
C LYS A 212 -13.15 4.51 -12.12
N THR A 213 -12.01 3.87 -12.37
CA THR A 213 -11.55 3.52 -13.72
C THR A 213 -11.77 2.04 -14.04
N THR A 214 -12.16 1.25 -13.02
CA THR A 214 -12.53 -0.17 -13.15
C THR A 214 -14.05 -0.28 -13.27
#